data_AF-A0A1G6BKF0-F1
#
_entry.id   AF-A0A1G6BKF0-F1
#
_cell.length_a   1.000
_cell.length_b   1.000
_cell.length_c   1.000
_cell.angle_alpha   90.00
_cell.angle_beta   90.00
_cell.angle_gamma   90.00
#
_symmetry.space_group_name_H-M   'P 1'
#
loop_
_entity.id
_entity.type
_entity.pdbx_description
1 polymer ?
#
loop_
_entity_poly.entity_id
_entity_poly.type
_entity_poly.pdbx_seq_one_letter_code
_entity_poly.pdbx_strand_id
1 'polypeptide(L)'
;MKRLIFIVTALFITIVFCSCDKNIYQNEDNKNGTLNNENIINDDGSGKEHNESLSSMDMYENFINNNEEASFSSANTRLTDPNLEKLFGEKKYTLNEINDILDDNLSLATTNEEISIQSKYIDCGNDGEKELLITVSGNYSDGKYVQYILKNIEGSLQVLYFDVGDELNNIIQISDKGFLKYVGYTHTGMCEMRYSYLDANVKRHFYYGKYYYLSLEDFLKHQEIESHDISEDLLQNIQVECYFLSEQNGSQDYLYTYYLYEWDSIKKEGISKEYKDDNIDKIFSDLGYVVYSAEKIESFINQRQEYLGVDESINEWISD
;
A
#
# COMPACT_ATOMS: atom_id res chain seq x y z
N MET A 1 35.14 37.53 23.24
CA MET A 1 35.02 36.49 22.20
C MET A 1 33.82 36.87 21.33
N LYS A 2 34.01 37.62 20.22
CA LYS A 2 34.00 37.13 18.82
C LYS A 2 32.87 36.11 18.59
N ARG A 3 31.66 36.60 18.25
CA ARG A 3 31.06 36.65 16.89
C ARG A 3 30.73 35.27 16.32
N LEU A 4 29.46 35.02 16.02
CA LEU A 4 29.03 34.73 14.65
C LEU A 4 27.53 35.04 14.49
N ILE A 5 27.26 36.11 13.75
CA ILE A 5 25.97 36.44 13.13
C ILE A 5 26.04 35.81 11.74
N PHE A 6 25.07 34.97 11.39
CA PHE A 6 24.76 34.68 9.99
C PHE A 6 23.41 35.30 9.66
N ILE A 7 23.49 36.39 8.88
CA ILE A 7 22.45 36.87 7.97
C ILE A 7 22.61 36.08 6.66
N VAL A 8 21.59 36.11 5.79
CA VAL A 8 21.55 35.80 4.33
C VAL A 8 20.67 34.56 4.08
N THR A 9 19.58 34.55 3.31
CA THR A 9 18.87 35.54 2.47
C THR A 9 17.47 35.00 2.21
N ALA A 10 16.50 35.89 1.98
CA ALA A 10 15.25 35.57 1.31
C ALA A 10 15.50 35.07 -0.12
N LEU A 11 14.79 34.03 -0.55
CA LEU A 11 14.53 33.78 -1.96
C LEU A 11 13.01 33.71 -2.15
N PHE A 12 12.47 34.82 -2.65
CA PHE A 12 11.15 34.90 -3.25
C PHE A 12 11.19 34.13 -4.57
N ILE A 13 10.41 33.05 -4.69
CA ILE A 13 10.04 32.50 -5.99
C ILE A 13 8.53 32.71 -6.13
N THR A 14 8.17 33.80 -6.80
CA THR A 14 6.89 33.97 -7.49
C THR A 14 6.89 33.06 -8.71
N ILE A 15 6.01 32.07 -8.74
CA ILE A 15 5.54 31.46 -9.99
C ILE A 15 4.07 31.84 -10.14
N VAL A 16 3.81 32.71 -11.11
CA VAL A 16 2.52 32.98 -11.71
C VAL A 16 2.54 32.31 -13.06
N PHE A 17 1.65 31.34 -13.32
CA PHE A 17 1.06 31.03 -14.64
C PHE A 17 -0.17 30.15 -14.35
N CYS A 18 -1.39 30.71 -14.44
CA CYS A 18 -2.23 30.86 -15.63
C CYS A 18 -3.37 29.83 -15.63
N SER A 19 -4.53 30.36 -15.25
CA SER A 19 -5.85 29.81 -15.50
C SER A 19 -6.04 29.49 -16.98
N CYS A 20 -6.59 28.31 -17.26
CA CYS A 20 -7.36 28.04 -18.46
C CYS A 20 -8.61 27.27 -18.04
N ASP A 21 -9.69 28.03 -17.84
CA ASP A 21 -11.05 27.56 -18.00
C ASP A 21 -11.21 26.87 -19.37
N LYS A 22 -11.78 25.67 -19.38
CA LYS A 22 -12.63 25.25 -20.49
C LYS A 22 -13.79 24.40 -20.00
N ASN A 23 -14.94 25.04 -20.11
CA ASN A 23 -16.27 24.55 -19.88
C ASN A 23 -16.81 23.84 -21.14
N ILE A 24 -17.72 22.89 -20.91
CA ILE A 24 -18.82 22.42 -21.80
C ILE A 24 -18.47 21.33 -22.85
N TYR A 25 -19.04 20.13 -22.70
CA TYR A 25 -20.26 19.71 -23.41
C TYR A 25 -20.93 18.50 -22.76
N GLN A 26 -22.21 18.67 -22.42
CA GLN A 26 -23.20 17.60 -22.27
C GLN A 26 -23.49 16.97 -23.64
N ASN A 27 -23.73 15.66 -23.68
CA ASN A 27 -24.89 15.15 -24.42
C ASN A 27 -25.31 13.76 -23.92
N GLU A 28 -26.58 13.68 -23.56
CA GLU A 28 -27.38 12.46 -23.47
C GLU A 28 -27.47 11.80 -24.86
N ASP A 29 -27.47 10.47 -24.97
CA ASP A 29 -28.70 9.73 -25.29
C ASP A 29 -28.53 8.21 -25.35
N ASN A 30 -29.62 7.55 -24.98
CA ASN A 30 -29.85 6.10 -24.94
C ASN A 30 -29.65 5.38 -26.29
N LYS A 31 -29.26 4.09 -26.24
CA LYS A 31 -30.08 2.99 -26.82
C LYS A 31 -29.55 1.58 -26.52
N ASN A 32 -30.48 0.75 -26.01
CA ASN A 32 -30.49 -0.71 -26.02
C ASN A 32 -30.07 -1.33 -27.36
N GLY A 33 -29.41 -2.48 -27.30
CA GLY A 33 -29.22 -3.38 -28.44
C GLY A 33 -28.52 -4.69 -28.08
N THR A 34 -29.28 -5.67 -27.61
CA THR A 34 -28.87 -7.09 -27.54
C THR A 34 -28.74 -7.67 -28.95
N LEU A 35 -27.67 -8.43 -29.24
CA LEU A 35 -27.67 -9.81 -29.81
C LEU A 35 -26.42 -10.14 -30.64
N ASN A 36 -25.88 -11.32 -30.32
CA ASN A 36 -25.34 -12.38 -31.18
C ASN A 36 -23.93 -12.29 -31.80
N ASN A 37 -23.12 -13.24 -31.32
CA ASN A 37 -22.19 -14.10 -32.04
C ASN A 37 -22.47 -14.24 -33.55
N GLU A 38 -21.45 -14.00 -34.37
CA GLU A 38 -21.11 -14.82 -35.52
C GLU A 38 -19.63 -14.61 -35.92
N ASN A 39 -18.91 -15.72 -36.03
CA ASN A 39 -17.56 -15.85 -36.59
C ASN A 39 -17.54 -15.47 -38.07
N ILE A 40 -16.61 -14.61 -38.51
CA ILE A 40 -15.99 -14.68 -39.85
C ILE A 40 -14.50 -14.31 -39.75
N ILE A 41 -13.69 -15.18 -40.36
CA ILE A 41 -12.22 -15.18 -40.44
C ILE A 41 -11.74 -14.45 -41.72
N ASN A 42 -10.60 -13.75 -41.58
CA ASN A 42 -9.61 -13.27 -42.56
C ASN A 42 -9.93 -12.03 -43.43
N ASP A 43 -9.16 -10.94 -43.22
CA ASP A 43 -8.23 -10.41 -44.24
C ASP A 43 -7.10 -9.57 -43.58
N ASP A 44 -5.96 -9.58 -44.27
CA ASP A 44 -4.58 -9.28 -43.90
C ASP A 44 -4.26 -7.77 -43.81
N GLY A 45 -3.42 -7.36 -42.85
CA GLY A 45 -3.01 -5.95 -42.74
C GLY A 45 -2.30 -5.48 -41.46
N SER A 46 -1.12 -6.04 -41.16
CA SER A 46 0.06 -5.33 -40.61
C SER A 46 -0.14 -4.19 -39.57
N GLY A 47 0.17 -4.45 -38.31
CA GLY A 47 0.50 -3.40 -37.33
C GLY A 47 0.66 -3.91 -35.91
N LYS A 48 1.85 -4.43 -35.59
CA LYS A 48 2.30 -4.98 -34.29
C LYS A 48 1.86 -4.14 -33.08
N GLU A 49 0.98 -4.68 -32.23
CA GLU A 49 0.90 -4.32 -30.80
C GLU A 49 0.04 -5.27 -29.93
N HIS A 50 -0.46 -6.39 -30.47
CA HIS A 50 -1.50 -7.17 -29.77
C HIS A 50 -1.15 -8.64 -29.41
N ASN A 51 0.10 -9.08 -29.61
CA ASN A 51 0.48 -10.50 -29.48
C ASN A 51 1.26 -10.88 -28.21
N GLU A 52 1.89 -9.92 -27.52
CA GLU A 52 2.64 -10.24 -26.28
C GLU A 52 1.71 -10.46 -25.08
N SER A 53 0.62 -9.69 -24.97
CA SER A 53 -0.38 -9.82 -23.89
C SER A 53 -1.05 -11.21 -23.85
N LEU A 54 -1.45 -11.75 -25.01
CA LEU A 54 -2.04 -13.09 -25.11
C LEU A 54 -1.03 -14.18 -24.75
N SER A 55 0.24 -14.01 -25.16
CA SER A 55 1.32 -14.95 -24.83
C SER A 55 1.63 -14.98 -23.34
N SER A 56 1.54 -13.85 -22.63
CA SER A 56 1.80 -13.78 -21.19
C SER A 56 0.70 -14.44 -20.37
N MET A 57 -0.58 -14.27 -20.75
CA MET A 57 -1.70 -14.95 -20.07
C MET A 57 -1.59 -16.47 -20.18
N ASP A 58 -1.20 -16.99 -21.34
CA ASP A 58 -0.97 -18.42 -21.52
C ASP A 58 0.15 -18.95 -20.61
N MET A 59 1.23 -18.17 -20.42
CA MET A 59 2.32 -18.54 -19.49
C MET A 59 1.85 -18.54 -18.03
N TYR A 60 1.04 -17.55 -17.63
CA TYR A 60 0.48 -17.50 -16.28
C TYR A 60 -0.44 -18.69 -15.98
N GLU A 61 -1.32 -19.05 -16.92
CA GLU A 61 -2.16 -20.24 -16.79
C GLU A 61 -1.33 -21.53 -16.78
N ASN A 62 -0.28 -21.63 -17.61
CA ASN A 62 0.63 -22.77 -17.56
C ASN A 62 1.36 -22.87 -16.23
N PHE A 63 1.74 -21.75 -15.62
CA PHE A 63 2.39 -21.72 -14.31
C PHE A 63 1.44 -22.19 -13.20
N ILE A 64 0.19 -21.68 -13.19
CA ILE A 64 -0.87 -22.13 -12.27
C ILE A 64 -1.11 -23.65 -12.40
N ASN A 65 -1.04 -24.18 -13.63
CA ASN A 65 -1.19 -25.60 -13.91
C ASN A 65 0.12 -26.40 -13.76
N ASN A 66 1.17 -25.81 -13.19
CA ASN A 66 2.46 -26.46 -12.92
C ASN A 66 3.22 -26.96 -14.16
N ASN A 67 2.98 -26.34 -15.33
CA ASN A 67 3.60 -26.63 -16.63
C ASN A 67 4.60 -25.57 -17.10
N GLU A 68 4.73 -24.46 -16.36
CA GLU A 68 5.70 -23.38 -16.59
C GLU A 68 6.44 -23.10 -15.28
N GLU A 69 7.64 -22.52 -15.38
CA GLU A 69 8.48 -22.23 -14.23
C GLU A 69 8.79 -20.73 -14.10
N ALA A 70 8.88 -20.26 -12.86
CA ALA A 70 9.26 -18.89 -12.52
C ALA A 70 10.62 -18.84 -11.82
N SER A 71 11.33 -17.73 -12.00
CA SER A 71 12.62 -17.48 -11.33
C SER A 71 12.51 -16.38 -10.28
N PHE A 72 13.30 -16.52 -9.22
CA PHE A 72 13.52 -15.49 -8.20
C PHE A 72 14.91 -14.90 -8.49
N SER A 73 14.96 -13.74 -9.14
CA SER A 73 16.23 -13.10 -9.47
C SER A 73 16.52 -12.02 -8.44
N SER A 74 17.54 -12.20 -7.61
CA SER A 74 17.98 -11.19 -6.61
C SER A 74 18.26 -9.79 -7.19
N ALA A 75 18.53 -9.70 -8.50
CA ALA A 75 18.71 -8.42 -9.19
C ALA A 75 17.39 -7.65 -9.41
N ASN A 76 16.27 -8.37 -9.52
CA ASN A 76 14.97 -7.82 -9.93
C ASN A 76 13.88 -8.03 -8.87
N THR A 77 14.06 -8.97 -7.95
CA THR A 77 13.11 -9.27 -6.89
C THR A 77 13.38 -8.38 -5.69
N ARG A 78 12.43 -7.51 -5.34
CA ARG A 78 12.44 -6.86 -4.03
C ARG A 78 11.70 -7.75 -3.04
N LEU A 79 12.49 -8.49 -2.28
CA LEU A 79 12.00 -9.27 -1.14
C LEU A 79 11.97 -8.35 0.07
N THR A 80 10.79 -8.15 0.65
CA THR A 80 10.63 -7.33 1.87
C THR A 80 11.20 -8.03 3.11
N ASP A 81 11.33 -9.36 3.09
CA ASP A 81 12.06 -10.15 4.10
C ASP A 81 13.34 -10.80 3.51
N PRO A 82 14.54 -10.36 3.93
CA PRO A 82 15.82 -10.93 3.51
C PRO A 82 16.01 -12.41 3.87
N ASN A 83 15.20 -12.98 4.76
CA ASN A 83 15.24 -14.41 5.08
C ASN A 83 14.51 -15.25 4.03
N LEU A 84 13.48 -14.69 3.38
CA LEU A 84 12.75 -15.35 2.30
C LEU A 84 13.61 -15.44 1.03
N GLU A 85 14.47 -14.46 0.79
CA GLU A 85 15.46 -14.49 -0.30
C GLU A 85 16.36 -15.71 -0.25
N LYS A 86 16.69 -16.17 0.95
CA LYS A 86 17.57 -17.31 1.12
C LYS A 86 16.89 -18.65 0.84
N LEU A 87 15.56 -18.68 0.80
CA LEU A 87 14.79 -19.88 0.47
C LEU A 87 14.86 -20.20 -1.02
N PHE A 88 14.99 -19.16 -1.86
CA PHE A 88 15.00 -19.28 -3.30
C PHE A 88 16.38 -18.93 -3.87
N GLY A 89 17.01 -19.89 -4.54
CA GLY A 89 18.27 -19.69 -5.24
C GLY A 89 18.06 -19.20 -6.68
N GLU A 90 19.17 -19.05 -7.41
CA GLU A 90 19.18 -18.72 -8.85
C GLU A 90 18.77 -19.92 -9.72
N LYS A 91 17.57 -20.48 -9.47
CA LYS A 91 16.95 -21.51 -10.29
C LYS A 91 15.51 -21.15 -10.62
N LYS A 92 14.91 -21.94 -11.51
CA LYS A 92 13.50 -21.88 -11.85
C LYS A 92 12.71 -22.88 -11.01
N TYR A 93 11.46 -22.55 -10.74
CA TYR A 93 10.57 -23.33 -9.89
C TYR A 93 9.17 -23.33 -10.48
N THR A 94 8.53 -24.48 -10.44
CA THR A 94 7.09 -24.62 -10.64
C THR A 94 6.32 -24.14 -9.40
N LEU A 95 5.02 -23.91 -9.53
CA LEU A 95 4.15 -23.52 -8.41
C LEU A 95 4.21 -24.52 -7.25
N ASN A 96 4.18 -25.83 -7.54
CA ASN A 96 4.27 -26.87 -6.53
C ASN A 96 5.61 -26.84 -5.79
N GLU A 97 6.73 -26.66 -6.50
CA GLU A 97 8.04 -26.57 -5.84
C GLU A 97 8.16 -25.32 -4.96
N ILE A 98 7.56 -24.19 -5.35
CA ILE A 98 7.49 -23.00 -4.49
C ILE A 98 6.68 -23.32 -3.24
N ASN A 99 5.51 -23.94 -3.38
CA ASN A 99 4.66 -24.29 -2.25
C ASN A 99 5.34 -25.28 -1.29
N ASP A 100 6.02 -26.30 -1.80
CA ASP A 100 6.78 -27.25 -0.99
C ASP A 100 7.86 -26.54 -0.16
N ILE A 101 8.58 -25.58 -0.78
CA ILE A 101 9.60 -24.78 -0.08
C ILE A 101 8.95 -23.89 0.99
N LEU A 102 7.83 -23.26 0.68
CA LEU A 102 7.13 -22.40 1.64
C LEU A 102 6.57 -23.20 2.81
N ASP A 103 6.02 -24.38 2.54
CA ASP A 103 5.52 -25.28 3.58
C ASP A 103 6.65 -25.72 4.52
N ASP A 104 7.76 -26.21 3.96
CA ASP A 104 8.93 -26.69 4.71
C ASP A 104 9.57 -25.62 5.61
N ASN A 105 9.52 -24.35 5.20
CA ASN A 105 10.28 -23.28 5.85
C ASN A 105 9.43 -22.30 6.66
N LEU A 106 8.19 -22.04 6.22
CA LEU A 106 7.28 -21.13 6.92
C LEU A 106 6.23 -21.89 7.74
N SER A 107 6.21 -23.22 7.61
CA SER A 107 5.21 -24.10 8.23
C SER A 107 3.82 -23.58 7.86
N LEU A 108 3.48 -23.62 6.56
CA LEU A 108 2.18 -23.13 6.09
C LEU A 108 1.08 -24.19 6.26
N ALA A 109 1.41 -25.48 6.31
CA ALA A 109 0.48 -26.55 6.59
C ALA A 109 0.86 -27.32 7.86
N THR A 110 -0.16 -27.78 8.60
CA THR A 110 0.03 -28.92 9.52
C THR A 110 -0.15 -30.22 8.74
N THR A 111 0.34 -31.34 9.27
CA THR A 111 0.48 -32.64 8.56
C THR A 111 -0.79 -33.25 7.94
N ASN A 112 -1.96 -32.59 8.02
CA ASN A 112 -3.22 -33.06 7.44
C ASN A 112 -4.08 -31.96 6.76
N GLU A 113 -3.59 -30.74 6.56
CA GLU A 113 -4.37 -29.64 5.96
C GLU A 113 -3.77 -29.17 4.64
N GLU A 114 -4.62 -28.89 3.65
CA GLU A 114 -4.21 -28.47 2.32
C GLU A 114 -3.92 -26.96 2.27
N ILE A 115 -2.84 -26.61 1.57
CA ILE A 115 -2.50 -25.23 1.22
C ILE A 115 -3.56 -24.68 0.27
N SER A 116 -4.07 -23.47 0.54
CA SER A 116 -4.95 -22.75 -0.38
C SER A 116 -4.13 -21.84 -1.28
N ILE A 117 -4.41 -21.88 -2.58
CA ILE A 117 -3.76 -21.03 -3.57
C ILE A 117 -4.84 -20.21 -4.25
N GLN A 118 -4.69 -18.89 -4.19
CA GLN A 118 -5.52 -17.94 -4.91
C GLN A 118 -4.65 -17.17 -5.89
N SER A 119 -5.15 -16.97 -7.10
CA SER A 119 -4.47 -16.19 -8.12
C SER A 119 -5.39 -15.10 -8.67
N LYS A 120 -4.79 -13.98 -9.05
CA LYS A 120 -5.49 -12.82 -9.60
C LYS A 120 -4.60 -12.06 -10.57
N TYR A 121 -5.16 -11.65 -11.70
CA TYR A 121 -4.52 -10.70 -12.61
C TYR A 121 -4.61 -9.27 -12.06
N ILE A 122 -3.48 -8.58 -12.01
CA ILE A 122 -3.35 -7.18 -11.58
C ILE A 122 -2.57 -6.38 -12.63
N ASP A 123 -2.58 -5.06 -12.54
CA ASP A 123 -1.99 -4.10 -13.49
C ASP A 123 -1.14 -3.10 -12.72
N CYS A 124 0.06 -3.53 -12.35
CA CYS A 124 0.95 -2.72 -11.54
C CYS A 124 1.32 -1.43 -12.28
N GLY A 125 1.08 -0.28 -11.67
CA GLY A 125 1.38 1.02 -12.29
C GLY A 125 0.36 1.46 -13.36
N ASN A 126 -0.71 0.68 -13.57
CA ASN A 126 -1.79 1.02 -14.51
C ASN A 126 -1.29 1.29 -15.95
N ASP A 127 -0.37 0.45 -16.44
CA ASP A 127 0.22 0.55 -17.78
C ASP A 127 -0.51 -0.32 -18.82
N GLY A 128 -1.47 -1.13 -18.38
CA GLY A 128 -2.27 -2.01 -19.23
C GLY A 128 -1.66 -3.41 -19.41
N GLU A 129 -0.44 -3.64 -18.93
CA GLU A 129 0.16 -4.97 -18.88
C GLU A 129 -0.32 -5.69 -17.61
N LYS A 130 -0.70 -6.97 -17.75
CA LYS A 130 -1.14 -7.75 -16.59
C LYS A 130 0.00 -8.54 -15.98
N GLU A 131 0.11 -8.46 -14.66
CA GLU A 131 0.89 -9.36 -13.81
C GLU A 131 -0.02 -10.37 -13.12
N LEU A 132 0.58 -11.46 -12.62
CA LEU A 132 -0.12 -12.46 -11.84
C LEU A 132 0.25 -12.33 -10.36
N LEU A 133 -0.70 -11.92 -9.53
CA LEU A 133 -0.61 -12.01 -8.07
C LEU A 133 -1.04 -13.41 -7.62
N ILE A 134 -0.21 -14.05 -6.82
CA ILE A 134 -0.52 -15.33 -6.17
C ILE A 134 -0.50 -15.12 -4.65
N THR A 135 -1.54 -15.58 -3.98
CA THR A 135 -1.63 -15.67 -2.53
C THR A 135 -1.68 -17.15 -2.15
N VAL A 136 -0.71 -17.58 -1.34
CA VAL A 136 -0.62 -18.93 -0.79
C VAL A 136 -0.90 -18.82 0.71
N SER A 137 -1.97 -19.45 1.18
CA SER A 137 -2.32 -19.44 2.60
C SER A 137 -2.45 -20.85 3.16
N GLY A 138 -2.07 -20.97 4.42
CA GLY A 138 -2.25 -22.16 5.23
C GLY A 138 -3.57 -22.15 6.00
N ASN A 139 -4.03 -23.31 6.49
CA ASN A 139 -5.16 -23.38 7.42
C ASN A 139 -4.69 -23.27 8.89
N TYR A 140 -3.70 -22.42 9.15
CA TYR A 140 -3.15 -22.23 10.49
C TYR A 140 -4.12 -21.50 11.43
N SER A 141 -3.97 -21.74 12.74
CA SER A 141 -4.60 -20.90 13.76
C SER A 141 -4.05 -19.47 13.80
N ASP A 142 -2.94 -19.17 13.12
CA ASP A 142 -2.29 -17.86 13.09
C ASP A 142 -2.53 -17.04 11.80
N GLY A 143 -3.25 -17.58 10.81
CA GLY A 143 -3.67 -16.82 9.63
C GLY A 143 -2.51 -16.32 8.74
N LYS A 144 -1.38 -17.02 8.72
CA LYS A 144 -0.26 -16.66 7.85
C LYS A 144 -0.51 -16.96 6.38
N TYR A 145 0.02 -16.09 5.52
CA TYR A 145 -0.03 -16.23 4.08
C TYR A 145 1.17 -15.58 3.40
N VAL A 146 1.41 -15.97 2.16
CA VAL A 146 2.48 -15.47 1.32
C VAL A 146 1.87 -14.86 0.07
N GLN A 147 2.32 -13.68 -0.32
CA GLN A 147 1.92 -13.04 -1.57
C GLN A 147 3.13 -12.81 -2.46
N TYR A 148 3.00 -13.12 -3.74
CA TYR A 148 4.03 -12.82 -4.72
C TYR A 148 3.46 -12.49 -6.10
N ILE A 149 4.19 -11.66 -6.84
CA ILE A 149 3.76 -11.17 -8.15
C ILE A 149 4.73 -11.65 -9.22
N LEU A 150 4.19 -12.29 -10.25
CA LEU A 150 4.91 -12.72 -11.44
C LEU A 150 4.68 -11.75 -12.59
N LYS A 151 5.75 -11.45 -13.33
CA LYS A 151 5.70 -10.75 -14.61
C LYS A 151 6.45 -11.56 -15.68
N ASN A 152 5.92 -11.59 -16.90
CA ASN A 152 6.66 -12.10 -18.06
C ASN A 152 7.68 -11.05 -18.50
N ILE A 153 8.96 -11.38 -18.44
CA ILE A 153 10.05 -10.54 -18.93
C ILE A 153 10.80 -11.32 -20.00
N GLU A 154 10.78 -10.82 -21.23
CA GLU A 154 11.48 -11.40 -22.38
C GLU A 154 11.15 -12.89 -22.62
N GLY A 155 9.91 -13.30 -22.35
CA GLY A 155 9.45 -14.69 -22.53
C GLY A 155 9.80 -15.63 -21.37
N SER A 156 10.11 -15.10 -20.18
CA SER A 156 10.33 -15.88 -18.97
C SER A 156 9.59 -15.27 -17.79
N LEU A 157 8.94 -16.10 -16.97
CA LEU A 157 8.30 -15.65 -15.73
C LEU A 157 9.36 -15.32 -14.67
N GLN A 158 9.21 -14.15 -14.07
CA GLN A 158 10.03 -13.69 -12.95
C GLN A 158 9.14 -13.26 -11.79
N VAL A 159 9.51 -13.66 -10.57
CA VAL A 159 8.91 -13.14 -9.34
C VAL A 159 9.59 -11.82 -9.00
N LEU A 160 8.82 -10.73 -8.95
CA LEU A 160 9.36 -9.38 -8.75
C LEU A 160 9.02 -8.79 -7.38
N TYR A 161 7.94 -9.26 -6.78
CA TYR A 161 7.50 -8.90 -5.44
C TYR A 161 7.17 -10.16 -4.66
N PHE A 162 7.50 -10.16 -3.37
CA PHE A 162 7.22 -11.26 -2.45
C PHE A 162 7.13 -10.73 -1.02
N ASP A 163 6.08 -11.10 -0.30
CA ASP A 163 5.88 -10.70 1.09
C ASP A 163 5.11 -11.76 1.89
N VAL A 164 5.21 -11.69 3.21
CA VAL A 164 4.53 -12.58 4.16
C VAL A 164 3.58 -11.76 5.01
N GLY A 165 2.30 -12.11 4.96
CA GLY A 165 1.27 -11.58 5.83
C GLY A 165 0.91 -12.56 6.95
N ASP A 166 0.29 -12.00 7.98
CA ASP A 166 -0.28 -12.69 9.13
C ASP A 166 -1.58 -11.95 9.47
N GLU A 167 -2.73 -12.61 9.32
CA GLU A 167 -4.05 -11.99 9.54
C GLU A 167 -4.23 -11.44 10.96
N LEU A 168 -3.46 -11.91 11.94
CA LEU A 168 -3.52 -11.45 13.33
C LEU A 168 -2.57 -10.28 13.61
N ASN A 169 -1.41 -10.26 12.96
CA ASN A 169 -0.31 -9.36 13.33
C ASN A 169 0.05 -8.34 12.25
N ASN A 170 0.03 -8.74 10.97
CA ASN A 170 0.38 -7.87 9.85
C ASN A 170 -0.33 -8.25 8.55
N ILE A 171 -1.32 -7.45 8.18
CA ILE A 171 -2.11 -7.65 6.97
C ILE A 171 -1.49 -6.87 5.81
N ILE A 172 -1.31 -7.55 4.69
CA ILE A 172 -0.84 -7.02 3.41
C ILE A 172 -1.96 -7.18 2.38
N GLN A 173 -2.34 -6.07 1.75
CA GLN A 173 -3.36 -6.04 0.70
C GLN A 173 -2.78 -5.38 -0.55
N ILE A 174 -3.03 -5.97 -1.70
CA ILE A 174 -2.59 -5.46 -3.00
C ILE A 174 -3.83 -5.29 -3.88
N SER A 175 -4.02 -4.08 -4.38
CA SER A 175 -5.10 -3.72 -5.29
C SER A 175 -4.83 -4.21 -6.71
N ASP A 176 -5.86 -4.13 -7.55
CA ASP A 176 -5.83 -4.47 -8.97
C ASP A 176 -4.88 -3.57 -9.77
N LYS A 177 -4.49 -2.42 -9.21
CA LYS A 177 -3.58 -1.44 -9.83
C LYS A 177 -2.21 -1.36 -9.16
N GLY A 178 -1.88 -2.33 -8.30
CA GLY A 178 -0.59 -2.39 -7.62
C GLY A 178 -0.43 -1.45 -6.42
N PHE A 179 -1.49 -0.78 -5.96
CA PHE A 179 -1.49 -0.12 -4.65
C PHE A 179 -1.42 -1.16 -3.53
N LEU A 180 -0.52 -0.93 -2.56
CA LEU A 180 -0.18 -1.83 -1.47
C LEU A 180 -0.49 -1.16 -0.13
N LYS A 181 -1.31 -1.82 0.68
CA LYS A 181 -1.60 -1.45 2.06
C LYS A 181 -1.03 -2.51 3.00
N TYR A 182 -0.18 -2.07 3.92
CA TYR A 182 0.29 -2.84 5.05
C TYR A 182 -0.38 -2.31 6.31
N VAL A 183 -0.85 -3.21 7.19
CA VAL A 183 -1.43 -2.90 8.48
C VAL A 183 -0.79 -3.81 9.52
N GLY A 184 0.00 -3.26 10.45
CA GLY A 184 0.69 -4.00 11.51
C GLY A 184 0.20 -3.61 12.90
N TYR A 185 0.03 -4.59 13.78
CA TYR A 185 -0.29 -4.37 15.20
C TYR A 185 1.00 -4.46 16.01
N THR A 186 1.46 -3.32 16.54
CA THR A 186 2.80 -3.21 17.13
C THR A 186 2.77 -3.05 18.65
N HIS A 187 1.77 -2.34 19.20
CA HIS A 187 1.54 -2.17 20.64
C HIS A 187 0.04 -2.18 20.93
N THR A 188 -0.34 -2.46 22.19
CA THR A 188 -1.74 -2.32 22.64
C THR A 188 -2.22 -0.90 22.33
N GLY A 189 -3.32 -0.79 21.58
CA GLY A 189 -3.90 0.50 21.20
C GLY A 189 -3.17 1.25 20.09
N MET A 190 -2.16 0.64 19.43
CA MET A 190 -1.44 1.24 18.30
C MET A 190 -1.44 0.32 17.08
N CYS A 191 -1.76 0.90 15.93
CA CYS A 191 -1.68 0.26 14.62
C CYS A 191 -0.72 1.06 13.72
N GLU A 192 0.18 0.36 13.03
CA GLU A 192 0.98 0.93 11.96
C GLU A 192 0.33 0.64 10.62
N MET A 193 0.15 1.66 9.79
CA MET A 193 -0.30 1.50 8.41
C MET A 193 0.78 2.04 7.48
N ARG A 194 1.11 1.30 6.42
CA ARG A 194 1.99 1.78 5.36
C ARG A 194 1.32 1.62 4.02
N TYR A 195 1.44 2.65 3.22
CA TYR A 195 0.87 2.74 1.89
C TYR A 195 2.02 2.85 0.88
N SER A 196 1.93 2.08 -0.18
CA SER A 196 2.94 2.02 -1.23
C SER A 196 2.27 1.71 -2.55
N TYR A 197 2.99 1.90 -3.64
CA TYR A 197 2.53 1.43 -4.94
C TYR A 197 3.64 0.63 -5.62
N LEU A 198 3.23 -0.27 -6.49
CA LEU A 198 4.08 -1.01 -7.40
C LEU A 198 4.00 -0.31 -8.77
N ASP A 199 5.14 0.08 -9.34
CA ASP A 199 5.18 0.63 -10.69
C ASP A 199 5.03 -0.47 -11.77
N ALA A 200 5.06 -0.08 -13.05
CA ALA A 200 5.02 -0.98 -14.21
C ALA A 200 6.06 -2.13 -14.17
N ASN A 201 7.16 -1.96 -13.43
CA ASN A 201 8.18 -3.00 -13.26
C ASN A 201 8.04 -3.74 -11.93
N VAL A 202 6.88 -3.61 -11.28
CA VAL A 202 6.55 -4.17 -9.97
C VAL A 202 7.52 -3.68 -8.87
N LYS A 203 8.15 -2.51 -9.07
CA LYS A 203 9.03 -1.94 -8.07
C LYS A 203 8.21 -1.17 -7.05
N ARG A 204 8.38 -1.53 -5.78
CA ARG A 204 7.73 -0.85 -4.66
C ARG A 204 8.31 0.55 -4.42
N HIS A 205 7.41 1.52 -4.36
CA HIS A 205 7.68 2.90 -3.96
C HIS A 205 6.83 3.24 -2.73
N PHE A 206 7.51 3.68 -1.66
CA PHE A 206 6.83 4.10 -0.45
C PHE A 206 6.11 5.42 -0.67
N TYR A 207 4.81 5.41 -0.41
CA TYR A 207 3.96 6.56 -0.55
C TYR A 207 3.93 7.38 0.75
N TYR A 208 3.26 6.85 1.76
CA TYR A 208 3.25 7.37 3.14
C TYR A 208 2.94 6.24 4.12
N GLY A 209 3.11 6.51 5.40
CA GLY A 209 2.64 5.64 6.48
C GLY A 209 2.06 6.47 7.60
N LYS A 210 1.36 5.81 8.51
CA LYS A 210 0.87 6.41 9.74
C LYS A 210 0.92 5.43 10.90
N TYR A 211 1.19 5.94 12.09
CA TYR A 211 0.80 5.30 13.33
C TYR A 211 -0.57 5.84 13.74
N TYR A 212 -1.49 4.93 14.04
CA TYR A 212 -2.83 5.23 14.53
C TYR A 212 -2.94 4.72 15.97
N TYR A 213 -3.19 5.65 16.89
CA TYR A 213 -3.41 5.37 18.30
C TYR A 213 -4.89 5.46 18.61
N LEU A 214 -5.44 4.42 19.24
CA LEU A 214 -6.84 4.35 19.64
C LEU A 214 -7.21 5.40 20.69
N SER A 215 -6.22 5.83 21.48
CA SER A 215 -6.39 6.80 22.55
C SER A 215 -5.14 7.69 22.71
N LEU A 216 -5.31 8.87 23.30
CA LEU A 216 -4.22 9.78 23.65
C LEU A 216 -3.37 9.15 24.75
N GLU A 217 -3.98 8.36 25.62
CA GLU A 217 -3.25 7.58 26.62
C GLU A 217 -2.23 6.62 25.97
N ASP A 218 -2.63 5.90 24.92
CA ASP A 218 -1.74 4.97 24.20
C ASP A 218 -0.59 5.74 23.53
N PHE A 219 -0.88 6.90 22.94
CA PHE A 219 0.14 7.78 22.38
C PHE A 219 1.14 8.24 23.45
N LEU A 220 0.67 8.81 24.56
CA LEU A 220 1.54 9.31 25.63
C LEU A 220 2.38 8.20 26.26
N LYS A 221 1.79 7.01 26.49
CA LYS A 221 2.52 5.83 26.96
C LYS A 221 3.63 5.42 26.00
N HIS A 222 3.35 5.38 24.70
CA HIS A 222 4.33 5.04 23.68
C HIS A 222 5.48 6.05 23.61
N GLN A 223 5.19 7.32 23.88
CA GLN A 223 6.18 8.40 23.95
C GLN A 223 6.88 8.50 25.33
N GLU A 224 6.56 7.61 26.28
CA GLU A 224 7.06 7.62 27.66
C GLU A 224 6.76 8.92 28.43
N ILE A 225 5.57 9.51 28.20
CA ILE A 225 5.12 10.76 28.82
C ILE A 225 4.03 10.47 29.85
N GLU A 226 4.13 11.12 31.02
CA GLU A 226 3.10 11.04 32.05
C GLU A 226 1.93 12.00 31.76
N SER A 227 0.70 11.50 31.85
CA SER A 227 -0.54 12.22 31.52
C SER A 227 -1.11 13.06 32.67
N HIS A 228 -0.26 13.76 33.41
CA HIS A 228 -0.70 14.64 34.49
C HIS A 228 -1.62 15.75 33.96
N ASP A 229 -2.68 16.05 34.70
CA ASP A 229 -3.64 17.15 34.44
C ASP A 229 -4.57 17.00 33.23
N ILE A 230 -4.62 15.82 32.57
CA ILE A 230 -5.61 15.51 31.52
C ILE A 230 -6.72 14.66 32.15
N SER A 231 -7.99 14.96 31.84
CA SER A 231 -9.09 14.13 32.32
C SER A 231 -9.03 12.73 31.71
N GLU A 232 -9.44 11.72 32.48
CA GLU A 232 -9.51 10.33 32.02
C GLU A 232 -10.39 10.19 30.76
N ASP A 233 -11.47 10.97 30.67
CA ASP A 233 -12.37 11.00 29.52
C ASP A 233 -11.66 11.45 28.22
N LEU A 234 -10.84 12.52 28.28
CA LEU A 234 -10.08 12.97 27.12
C LEU A 234 -8.96 11.99 26.75
N LEU A 235 -8.33 11.39 27.77
CA LEU A 235 -7.27 10.40 27.54
C LEU A 235 -7.76 9.20 26.74
N GLN A 236 -8.98 8.71 27.01
CA GLN A 236 -9.54 7.54 26.36
C GLN A 236 -10.22 7.83 25.02
N ASN A 237 -10.74 9.04 24.82
CA ASN A 237 -11.57 9.35 23.65
C ASN A 237 -10.85 10.17 22.56
N ILE A 238 -9.62 10.63 22.77
CA ILE A 238 -8.86 11.31 21.70
C ILE A 238 -8.05 10.28 20.93
N GLN A 239 -8.27 10.13 19.63
CA GLN A 239 -7.43 9.34 18.74
C GLN A 239 -6.30 10.20 18.18
N VAL A 240 -5.11 9.62 18.01
CA VAL A 240 -3.95 10.34 17.47
C VAL A 240 -3.46 9.63 16.21
N GLU A 241 -3.17 10.40 15.18
CA GLU A 241 -2.52 9.92 13.96
C GLU A 241 -1.17 10.62 13.75
N CYS A 242 -0.14 9.83 13.51
CA CYS A 242 1.23 10.29 13.25
C CYS A 242 1.66 9.83 11.86
N TYR A 243 1.60 10.71 10.87
CA TYR A 243 1.95 10.42 9.49
C TYR A 243 3.45 10.60 9.24
N PHE A 244 4.01 9.80 8.34
CA PHE A 244 5.40 9.91 7.88
C PHE A 244 5.49 9.67 6.37
N LEU A 245 6.33 10.46 5.69
CA LEU A 245 6.47 10.45 4.22
C LEU A 245 7.78 9.81 3.73
N SER A 246 8.58 9.22 4.63
CA SER A 246 9.81 8.49 4.32
C SER A 246 9.95 7.19 5.14
N GLU A 247 10.61 6.17 4.57
CA GLU A 247 10.87 4.90 5.28
C GLU A 247 12.16 4.90 6.11
N GLN A 248 13.04 5.88 5.90
CA GLN A 248 14.34 5.88 6.56
C GLN A 248 14.24 6.33 8.01
N ASN A 249 14.36 5.36 8.93
CA ASN A 249 14.52 5.60 10.36
C ASN A 249 15.63 6.64 10.61
N GLY A 250 15.27 7.76 11.23
CA GLY A 250 16.19 8.84 11.63
C GLY A 250 16.09 10.15 10.83
N SER A 251 15.27 10.20 9.78
CA SER A 251 14.97 11.44 9.01
C SER A 251 13.47 11.66 8.76
N GLN A 252 12.62 10.97 9.53
CA GLN A 252 11.18 11.08 9.40
C GLN A 252 10.70 12.36 10.06
N ASP A 253 10.28 13.30 9.24
CA ASP A 253 9.41 14.39 9.69
C ASP A 253 8.01 13.80 9.87
N TYR A 254 7.53 13.82 11.11
CA TYR A 254 6.20 13.36 11.47
C TYR A 254 5.19 14.50 11.37
N LEU A 255 4.01 14.19 10.84
CA LEU A 255 2.87 15.09 10.79
C LEU A 255 1.80 14.56 11.73
N TYR A 256 1.42 15.35 12.72
CA TYR A 256 0.48 14.92 13.76
C TYR A 256 -0.91 15.50 13.50
N THR A 257 -1.95 14.71 13.77
CA THR A 257 -3.34 15.16 13.86
C THR A 257 -4.05 14.33 14.94
N TYR A 258 -5.13 14.85 15.49
CA TYR A 258 -5.92 14.14 16.50
C TYR A 258 -7.41 14.42 16.34
N TYR A 259 -8.23 13.49 16.79
CA TYR A 259 -9.69 13.51 16.64
C TYR A 259 -10.36 13.11 17.95
N LEU A 260 -11.53 13.67 18.23
CA LEU A 260 -12.39 13.15 19.28
C LEU A 260 -13.22 12.00 18.73
N TYR A 261 -13.11 10.85 19.38
CA TYR A 261 -13.92 9.67 19.12
C TYR A 261 -15.17 9.69 19.97
N GLU A 262 -16.32 9.56 19.32
CA GLU A 262 -17.62 9.43 19.98
C GLU A 262 -18.32 8.17 19.47
N TRP A 263 -18.84 7.34 20.38
CA TRP A 263 -19.68 6.22 20.00
C TRP A 263 -21.12 6.67 19.72
N ASP A 264 -21.56 6.57 18.47
CA ASP A 264 -22.96 6.78 18.11
C ASP A 264 -23.77 5.53 18.44
N SER A 265 -24.43 5.57 19.61
CA SER A 265 -25.28 4.46 20.07
C SER A 265 -26.48 4.14 19.15
N ILE A 266 -26.94 5.09 18.34
CA ILE A 266 -28.09 4.92 17.45
C ILE A 266 -27.66 4.17 16.20
N LYS A 267 -26.54 4.58 15.60
CA LYS A 267 -25.98 3.95 14.41
C LYS A 267 -25.13 2.73 14.71
N LYS A 268 -24.72 2.55 15.97
CA LYS A 268 -23.79 1.52 16.43
C LYS A 268 -22.45 1.59 15.70
N GLU A 269 -21.96 2.81 15.52
CA GLU A 269 -20.67 3.09 14.88
C GLU A 269 -19.89 4.12 15.70
N GLY A 270 -18.57 4.06 15.61
CA GLY A 270 -17.69 5.11 16.12
C GLY A 270 -17.61 6.26 15.12
N ILE A 271 -17.65 7.49 15.61
CA ILE A 271 -17.51 8.69 14.79
C ILE A 271 -16.31 9.48 15.32
N SER A 272 -15.30 9.64 14.48
CA SER A 272 -14.16 10.52 14.75
C SER A 272 -14.44 11.89 14.16
N LYS A 273 -14.32 12.94 14.98
CA LYS A 273 -14.54 14.33 14.57
C LYS A 273 -13.27 15.13 14.80
N GLU A 274 -12.99 16.07 13.91
CA GLU A 274 -11.94 17.06 14.15
C GLU A 274 -12.21 17.74 15.49
N TYR A 275 -11.20 17.73 16.35
CA TYR A 275 -11.28 18.25 17.70
C TYR A 275 -10.15 19.25 17.90
N LYS A 276 -10.43 20.33 18.62
CA LYS A 276 -9.44 21.34 18.98
C LYS A 276 -9.61 21.70 20.44
N ASP A 277 -8.54 21.55 21.21
CA ASP A 277 -8.48 21.93 22.61
C ASP A 277 -7.09 22.52 22.90
N ASP A 278 -7.07 23.71 23.49
CA ASP A 278 -5.83 24.46 23.76
C ASP A 278 -4.86 23.68 24.67
N ASN A 279 -5.37 22.82 25.58
CA ASN A 279 -4.51 22.02 26.46
C ASN A 279 -3.88 20.86 25.69
N ILE A 280 -4.63 20.23 24.78
CA ILE A 280 -4.12 19.15 23.93
C ILE A 280 -3.08 19.72 22.96
N ASP A 281 -3.37 20.83 22.29
CA ASP A 281 -2.41 21.52 21.42
C ASP A 281 -1.13 21.90 22.17
N LYS A 282 -1.26 22.35 23.42
CA LYS A 282 -0.12 22.65 24.28
C LYS A 282 0.73 21.41 24.57
N ILE A 283 0.12 20.25 24.83
CA ILE A 283 0.88 19.00 25.05
C ILE A 283 1.74 18.67 23.83
N PHE A 284 1.15 18.67 22.63
CA PHE A 284 1.92 18.44 21.40
C PHE A 284 3.03 19.49 21.20
N SER A 285 2.72 20.78 21.44
CA SER A 285 3.70 21.85 21.34
C SER A 285 4.85 21.73 22.36
N ASP A 286 4.57 21.32 23.60
CA ASP A 286 5.57 21.15 24.66
C ASP A 286 6.52 19.97 24.34
N LEU A 287 6.05 19.00 23.55
CA LEU A 287 6.85 17.91 22.99
C LEU A 287 7.61 18.29 21.72
N GLY A 288 7.41 19.51 21.21
CA GLY A 288 8.01 19.98 19.96
C GLY A 288 7.30 19.45 18.71
N TYR A 289 6.10 18.91 18.83
CA TYR A 289 5.30 18.41 17.73
C TYR A 289 4.41 19.52 17.15
N VAL A 290 4.23 19.48 15.83
CA VAL A 290 3.32 20.38 15.12
C VAL A 290 2.10 19.58 14.72
N VAL A 291 0.94 20.03 15.19
CA VAL A 291 -0.37 19.47 14.84
C VAL A 291 -0.89 20.18 13.59
N TYR A 292 -1.37 19.41 12.63
CA TYR A 292 -1.95 19.87 11.37
C TYR A 292 -3.43 19.48 11.29
N SER A 293 -4.22 20.24 10.54
CA SER A 293 -5.59 19.83 10.20
C SER A 293 -5.56 18.66 9.21
N ALA A 294 -6.67 17.90 9.15
CA ALA A 294 -6.83 16.80 8.20
C ALA A 294 -6.59 17.26 6.74
N GLU A 295 -7.19 18.39 6.33
CA GLU A 295 -6.98 18.99 5.00
C GLU A 295 -5.49 19.27 4.72
N LYS A 296 -4.74 19.67 5.75
CA LYS A 296 -3.32 19.98 5.59
C LYS A 296 -2.50 18.70 5.46
N ILE A 297 -2.82 17.66 6.22
CA ILE A 297 -2.24 16.31 6.06
C ILE A 297 -2.49 15.78 4.65
N GLU A 298 -3.73 15.85 4.18
CA GLU A 298 -4.11 15.43 2.82
C GLU A 298 -3.31 16.20 1.76
N SER A 299 -3.12 17.51 1.94
CA SER A 299 -2.28 18.30 1.03
C SER A 299 -0.82 17.83 0.97
N PHE A 300 -0.25 17.34 2.08
CA PHE A 300 1.11 16.78 2.10
C PHE A 300 1.16 15.41 1.40
N ILE A 301 0.13 14.58 1.61
CA ILE A 301 -0.01 13.28 0.94
C ILE A 301 -0.15 13.49 -0.58
N ASN A 302 -0.99 14.42 -1.03
CA ASN A 302 -1.17 14.72 -2.46
C ASN A 302 0.11 15.29 -3.09
N GLN A 303 0.83 16.18 -2.40
CA GLN A 303 2.16 16.64 -2.88
C GLN A 303 3.16 15.49 -3.01
N ARG A 304 3.10 14.52 -2.09
CA ARG A 304 3.93 13.32 -2.16
C ARG A 304 3.56 12.45 -3.36
N GLN A 305 2.27 12.37 -3.70
CA GLN A 305 1.78 11.66 -4.88
C GLN A 305 2.34 12.26 -6.15
N GLU A 306 2.22 13.59 -6.30
CA GLU A 306 2.76 14.34 -7.43
C GLU A 306 4.27 14.16 -7.55
N TYR A 307 4.99 14.24 -6.42
CA TYR A 307 6.44 14.01 -6.38
C TYR A 307 6.83 12.61 -6.87
N LEU A 308 6.05 11.60 -6.53
CA LEU A 308 6.27 10.22 -6.94
C LEU A 308 5.79 9.92 -8.36
N GLY A 309 5.07 10.85 -9.01
CA GLY A 309 4.51 10.68 -10.35
C GLY A 309 3.42 9.62 -10.44
N VAL A 310 2.67 9.40 -9.35
CA VAL A 310 1.63 8.36 -9.27
C VAL A 310 0.33 8.87 -9.87
N ASP A 311 -0.22 8.11 -10.82
CA ASP A 311 -1.54 8.35 -11.38
C ASP A 311 -2.62 8.26 -10.28
N GLU A 312 -3.48 9.28 -10.19
CA GLU A 312 -4.59 9.34 -9.21
C GLU A 312 -5.51 8.11 -9.27
N SER A 313 -5.65 7.49 -10.45
CA SER A 313 -6.47 6.29 -10.63
C SER A 313 -5.92 5.05 -9.92
N ILE A 314 -4.68 5.05 -9.44
CA ILE A 314 -4.07 3.96 -8.66
C ILE A 314 -4.57 3.98 -7.19
N ASN A 315 -5.07 5.12 -6.71
CA ASN A 315 -5.38 5.38 -5.31
C ASN A 315 -6.77 4.90 -4.83
N GLU A 316 -7.34 3.84 -5.43
CA GLU A 316 -8.73 3.41 -5.18
C GLU A 316 -9.04 3.01 -3.71
N TRP A 317 -8.04 2.94 -2.83
CA TRP A 317 -8.18 2.61 -1.40
C TRP A 317 -8.10 3.81 -0.45
N ILE A 318 -7.87 5.03 -0.96
CA ILE A 318 -7.63 6.21 -0.10
C ILE A 318 -8.94 6.83 0.42
N SER A 319 -10.09 6.44 -0.12
CA SER A 319 -11.39 6.77 0.46
C SER A 319 -11.84 5.67 1.41
N ASP A 320 -11.49 5.78 2.70
CA ASP A 320 -12.19 5.09 3.81
C ASP A 320 -13.50 5.83 4.15
#